data_AF-A0A7S1NY63-F1
#
_entry.id   AF-A0A7S1NY63-F1
#
_cell.length_a   1.000
_cell.length_b   1.000
_cell.length_c   1.000
_cell.angle_alpha   90.00
_cell.angle_beta   90.00
_cell.angle_gamma   90.00
#
_symmetry.space_group_name_H-M   'P 1'
#
loop_
_entity.id
_entity.type
_entity.pdbx_description
1 polymer ?
#
loop_
_entity_poly.entity_id
_entity_poly.type
_entity_poly.pdbx_seq_one_letter_code
_entity_poly.pdbx_strand_id
1 'polypeptide(L)'
;RAQRHHSQLYTVDGVPVFSSPPSVLISCLYPSVARTFTEYSKPLTAFITSPPLFQAAIEAVRWPRFARHATGGHLVPSPSEQWVADWVRWCLWERRTDLAALLDAKIDEDMAKLKSKGKAIDKGVLVQQQLARLQRDTVADFMRVVDSLRTAEPKDAQEVISFDGNPPAATATKDEQVVCDRLAEEIRKASDTTEMLARVKDFERSIRRALAINDIDDLLGLIYQIDSYMSLHIHFGHWERLLKESTDLWRLMCLKVKQNSCKTVKDEASKFIQNMTEGIQWAQQNPSCPPPKRPKVFMDLNCVDSKGDNIVRRVVITLYTDVNPKAAENFRCYCTGEKGTGTAGYPLHYKHSAILFAIKGSDLVGGYMCGGNVFKMSESIYGENYSRWDHRRSLIAPRRPGLVVLVGEKTSTKTGIQSYREHGGRFLITVSSANSCETFETVVGYIDDMVMLAHLHAISIKTEDKKTPKASSSSSSRDRRLASLGEMSYGPQRDLVSLSSPIVVQHCGELPDE
;
A
#
# COMPACT_ATOMS: atom_id res chain seq x y z
N ARG A 1 16.95 32.42 12.68
CA ARG A 1 15.77 33.24 13.04
C ARG A 1 14.69 32.99 11.98
N ALA A 2 13.57 32.31 12.19
CA ALA A 2 13.03 31.51 13.28
C ALA A 2 11.88 30.66 12.66
N GLN A 3 11.57 29.53 13.29
CA GLN A 3 10.39 28.70 13.07
C GLN A 3 9.10 29.52 12.86
N ARG A 4 8.30 29.26 11.82
CA ARG A 4 6.86 29.56 11.77
C ARG A 4 6.13 28.66 10.77
N HIS A 5 5.63 27.53 11.24
CA HIS A 5 4.41 26.92 10.69
C HIS A 5 3.41 26.73 11.82
N HIS A 6 2.98 27.86 12.41
CA HIS A 6 1.64 27.95 12.96
C HIS A 6 0.69 28.35 11.82
N SER A 7 -0.40 27.59 11.67
CA SER A 7 -1.70 28.04 11.14
C SER A 7 -1.63 29.19 10.12
N GLN A 8 -1.49 28.87 8.83
CA GLN A 8 -1.82 29.84 7.78
C GLN A 8 -3.31 30.17 7.90
N LEU A 9 -3.63 31.39 8.34
CA LEU A 9 -4.98 31.93 8.29
C LEU A 9 -5.45 31.93 6.83
N TYR A 10 -6.50 31.17 6.55
CA TYR A 10 -7.17 31.22 5.26
C TYR A 10 -7.84 32.58 5.11
N THR A 11 -7.76 33.20 3.94
CA THR A 11 -8.51 34.44 3.63
C THR A 11 -9.45 34.18 2.47
N VAL A 12 -10.71 34.60 2.59
CA VAL A 12 -11.68 34.63 1.48
C VAL A 12 -11.91 36.09 1.14
N ASP A 13 -11.62 36.48 -0.11
CA ASP A 13 -11.70 37.87 -0.61
C ASP A 13 -10.99 38.91 0.29
N GLY A 14 -9.83 38.53 0.84
CA GLY A 14 -9.01 39.38 1.72
C GLY A 14 -9.44 39.43 3.18
N VAL A 15 -10.49 38.69 3.59
CA VAL A 15 -10.96 38.61 4.98
C VAL A 15 -10.51 37.31 5.64
N PRO A 16 -9.83 37.36 6.81
CA PRO A 16 -9.35 36.17 7.52
C PRO A 16 -10.48 35.26 8.04
N VAL A 17 -10.27 33.94 7.88
CA VAL A 17 -11.19 32.85 8.22
C VAL A 17 -10.67 32.11 9.44
N PHE A 18 -11.59 31.75 10.35
CA PHE A 18 -11.28 31.01 11.58
C PHE A 18 -10.68 29.62 11.31
N SER A 19 -9.52 29.29 11.89
CA SER A 19 -8.75 28.07 11.62
C SER A 19 -9.03 26.94 12.60
N SER A 20 -10.18 26.27 12.50
CA SER A 20 -10.37 24.97 13.18
C SER A 20 -11.44 24.03 12.55
N PRO A 21 -11.44 23.73 11.24
CA PRO A 21 -12.55 22.97 10.66
C PRO A 21 -12.67 21.48 11.07
N PRO A 22 -11.62 20.65 10.97
CA PRO A 22 -11.71 19.20 11.25
C PRO A 22 -11.91 18.87 12.72
N SER A 23 -11.19 19.57 13.59
CA SER A 23 -11.11 19.27 15.01
C SER A 23 -12.44 19.53 15.72
N VAL A 24 -13.15 20.58 15.31
CA VAL A 24 -14.50 20.90 15.80
C VAL A 24 -15.49 19.81 15.39
N LEU A 25 -15.46 19.42 14.11
CA LEU A 25 -16.32 18.37 13.56
C LEU A 25 -16.18 17.04 14.31
N ILE A 26 -14.94 16.63 14.64
CA ILE A 26 -14.71 15.37 15.33
C ILE A 26 -14.96 15.49 16.85
N SER A 27 -14.71 16.66 17.45
CA SER A 27 -15.01 16.92 18.86
C SER A 27 -16.51 16.84 19.18
N CYS A 28 -17.40 17.09 18.21
CA CYS A 28 -18.85 16.96 18.37
C CYS A 28 -19.37 15.53 18.12
N LEU A 29 -18.76 14.80 17.17
CA LEU A 29 -19.20 13.47 16.78
C LEU A 29 -18.92 12.43 17.88
N TYR A 30 -17.76 12.51 18.52
CA TYR A 30 -17.36 11.54 19.55
C TYR A 30 -18.26 11.54 20.80
N PRO A 31 -18.59 12.67 21.44
CA PRO A 31 -19.49 12.70 22.59
C PRO A 31 -20.90 12.19 22.28
N SER A 32 -21.39 12.38 21.05
CA SER A 32 -22.72 11.89 20.64
C SER A 32 -22.73 10.39 20.41
N VAL A 33 -21.65 9.82 19.88
CA VAL A 33 -21.45 8.36 19.79
C VAL A 33 -21.27 7.74 21.18
N ALA A 34 -20.43 8.34 22.03
CA ALA A 34 -20.18 7.85 23.39
C ALA A 34 -21.42 7.91 24.30
N ARG A 35 -22.29 8.92 24.15
CA ARG A 35 -23.60 8.97 24.85
C ARG A 35 -24.59 7.92 24.34
N THR A 36 -24.50 7.55 23.07
CA THR A 36 -25.42 6.57 22.45
C THR A 36 -25.00 5.13 22.75
N PHE A 37 -23.70 4.87 22.84
CA PHE A 37 -23.13 3.55 23.09
C PHE A 37 -22.28 3.56 24.37
N THR A 38 -22.88 3.21 25.50
CA THR A 38 -22.27 3.30 26.84
C THR A 38 -21.05 2.39 27.04
N GLU A 39 -20.91 1.33 26.24
CA GLU A 39 -19.75 0.42 26.25
C GLU A 39 -18.60 0.88 25.34
N TYR A 40 -18.72 2.05 24.71
CA TYR A 40 -17.69 2.60 23.84
C TYR A 40 -16.49 3.12 24.65
N SER A 41 -15.41 2.32 24.71
CA SER A 41 -14.20 2.59 25.49
C SER A 41 -12.99 3.05 24.68
N LYS A 42 -13.15 3.24 23.36
CA LYS A 42 -12.05 3.69 22.50
C LYS A 42 -11.79 5.20 22.70
N PRO A 43 -10.54 5.64 22.87
CA PRO A 43 -10.21 7.06 23.04
C PRO A 43 -10.60 7.88 21.80
N LEU A 44 -10.86 9.18 21.98
CA LEU A 44 -11.18 10.14 20.91
C LEU A 44 -10.18 10.05 19.74
N THR A 45 -8.90 9.78 20.05
CA THR A 45 -7.85 9.52 19.06
C THR A 45 -8.22 8.37 18.16
N ALA A 46 -8.58 7.19 18.65
CA ALA A 46 -8.99 6.05 17.81
C ALA A 46 -10.22 6.32 16.91
N PHE A 47 -11.04 7.31 17.27
CA PHE A 47 -12.20 7.75 16.49
C PHE A 47 -11.81 8.79 15.42
N ILE A 48 -10.81 9.64 15.70
CA ILE A 48 -10.16 10.58 14.76
C ILE A 48 -9.19 9.87 13.80
N THR A 49 -8.40 8.90 14.30
CA THR A 49 -7.20 8.34 13.69
C THR A 49 -7.46 7.08 12.87
N SER A 50 -8.62 6.97 12.24
CA SER A 50 -8.94 5.84 11.37
C SER A 50 -9.53 6.34 10.06
N PRO A 51 -9.38 5.64 8.93
CA PRO A 51 -8.20 5.59 8.06
C PRO A 51 -7.77 6.96 7.50
N PRO A 52 -6.60 7.07 6.84
CA PRO A 52 -6.13 8.30 6.18
C PRO A 52 -7.13 8.92 5.18
N LEU A 53 -8.00 8.09 4.57
CA LEU A 53 -9.08 8.55 3.71
C LEU A 53 -10.11 9.42 4.44
N PHE A 54 -10.39 9.12 5.71
CA PHE A 54 -11.29 9.90 6.54
C PHE A 54 -10.65 11.26 6.87
N GLN A 55 -9.39 11.28 7.26
CA GLN A 55 -8.67 12.52 7.59
C GLN A 55 -8.42 13.39 6.33
N ALA A 56 -8.04 12.80 5.21
CA ALA A 56 -7.88 13.50 3.92
C ALA A 56 -9.23 13.98 3.35
N ALA A 57 -10.31 13.21 3.50
CA ALA A 57 -11.65 13.67 3.12
C ALA A 57 -12.12 14.80 4.03
N ILE A 58 -11.83 14.76 5.33
CA ILE A 58 -12.13 15.85 6.27
C ILE A 58 -11.33 17.11 5.94
N GLU A 59 -10.06 16.98 5.54
CA GLU A 59 -9.22 18.09 5.09
C GLU A 59 -9.64 18.63 3.71
N ALA A 60 -10.26 17.79 2.87
CA ALA A 60 -10.81 18.16 1.55
C ALA A 60 -12.25 18.72 1.61
N VAL A 61 -12.95 18.57 2.74
CA VAL A 61 -14.32 19.08 2.93
C VAL A 61 -14.29 20.60 2.96
N ARG A 62 -14.77 21.23 1.89
CA ARG A 62 -14.93 22.68 1.80
C ARG A 62 -16.23 23.10 2.50
N TRP A 63 -16.14 24.11 3.36
CA TRP A 63 -17.34 24.71 3.93
C TRP A 63 -18.20 25.33 2.83
N PRO A 64 -19.52 25.09 2.85
CA PRO A 64 -20.39 25.55 1.79
C PRO A 64 -20.68 27.06 1.90
N ARG A 65 -20.63 27.61 3.12
CA ARG A 65 -20.98 29.00 3.42
C ARG A 65 -20.20 29.51 4.62
N PHE A 66 -20.00 30.82 4.64
CA PHE A 66 -19.37 31.56 5.73
C PHE A 66 -20.26 32.74 6.14
N ALA A 67 -20.19 33.14 7.40
CA ALA A 67 -20.87 34.31 7.94
C ALA A 67 -19.88 35.23 8.64
N ARG A 68 -20.20 36.52 8.76
CA ARG A 68 -19.36 37.46 9.52
C ARG A 68 -19.49 37.18 11.01
N HIS A 69 -18.34 37.16 11.68
CA HIS A 69 -18.26 37.15 13.14
C HIS A 69 -18.86 38.43 13.73
N ALA A 70 -19.36 38.38 14.97
CA ALA A 70 -20.01 39.52 15.63
C ALA A 70 -19.11 40.79 15.73
N THR A 71 -17.79 40.62 15.74
CA THR A 71 -16.82 41.73 15.79
C THR A 71 -16.44 42.30 14.40
N GLY A 72 -17.01 41.77 13.31
CA GLY A 72 -16.88 42.33 11.95
C GLY A 72 -15.57 42.04 11.20
N GLY A 73 -14.51 41.60 11.89
CA GLY A 73 -13.16 41.40 11.32
C GLY A 73 -12.87 40.02 10.72
N HIS A 74 -13.72 39.01 10.96
CA HIS A 74 -13.46 37.62 10.56
C HIS A 74 -14.69 36.95 9.95
N LEU A 75 -14.44 35.93 9.12
CA LEU A 75 -15.46 35.02 8.62
C LEU A 75 -15.40 33.69 9.38
N VAL A 76 -16.58 33.21 9.81
CA VAL A 76 -16.76 31.92 10.47
C VAL A 76 -17.59 30.97 9.59
N PRO A 77 -17.31 29.66 9.60
CA PRO A 77 -18.12 28.69 8.90
C PRO A 77 -19.60 28.79 9.29
N SER A 78 -20.50 28.69 8.31
CA SER A 78 -21.96 28.74 8.50
C SER A 78 -22.66 27.71 7.61
N PRO A 79 -22.34 26.40 7.74
CA PRO A 79 -23.02 25.34 6.99
C PRO A 79 -24.52 25.31 7.27
N SER A 80 -25.30 24.82 6.31
CA SER A 80 -26.71 24.50 6.55
C SER A 80 -26.83 23.20 7.37
N GLU A 81 -27.91 23.06 8.14
CA GLU A 81 -28.20 21.83 8.88
C GLU A 81 -28.21 20.59 7.97
N GLN A 82 -28.73 20.74 6.74
CA GLN A 82 -28.71 19.69 5.72
C GLN A 82 -27.29 19.24 5.35
N TRP A 83 -26.37 20.19 5.16
CA TRP A 83 -24.98 19.88 4.84
C TRP A 83 -24.30 19.12 6.00
N VAL A 84 -24.59 19.54 7.24
CA VAL A 84 -24.09 18.85 8.45
C VAL A 84 -24.67 17.45 8.54
N ALA A 85 -25.97 17.28 8.27
CA ALA A 85 -26.62 15.98 8.28
C ALA A 85 -26.01 15.02 7.24
N ASP A 86 -25.72 15.51 6.04
CA ASP A 86 -25.08 14.72 4.99
C ASP A 86 -23.65 14.34 5.35
N TRP A 87 -22.90 15.26 5.96
CA TRP A 87 -21.55 15.00 6.45
C TRP A 87 -21.52 13.99 7.60
N VAL A 88 -22.41 14.13 8.59
CA VAL A 88 -22.54 13.17 9.71
C VAL A 88 -22.94 11.79 9.19
N ARG A 89 -23.87 11.73 8.22
CA ARG A 89 -24.27 10.46 7.59
C ARG A 89 -23.09 9.78 6.91
N TRP A 90 -22.28 10.54 6.18
CA TRP A 90 -21.07 10.04 5.55
C TRP A 90 -20.05 9.52 6.58
N CYS A 91 -19.83 10.25 7.68
CA CYS A 91 -18.91 9.82 8.74
C CYS A 91 -19.36 8.52 9.44
N LEU A 92 -20.65 8.40 9.74
CA LEU A 92 -21.21 7.18 10.34
C LEU A 92 -21.15 6.00 9.35
N TRP A 93 -21.30 6.26 8.05
CA TRP A 93 -21.22 5.24 7.00
C TRP A 93 -19.80 4.69 6.83
N GLU A 94 -18.78 5.54 6.85
CA GLU A 94 -17.37 5.11 6.84
C GLU A 94 -17.02 4.27 8.08
N ARG A 95 -17.67 4.54 9.21
CA ARG A 95 -17.51 3.81 10.48
C ARG A 95 -18.46 2.63 10.67
N ARG A 96 -19.21 2.24 9.63
CA ARG A 96 -20.25 1.20 9.75
C ARG A 96 -19.74 -0.11 10.31
N THR A 97 -18.49 -0.49 10.03
CA THR A 97 -17.88 -1.73 10.54
C THR A 97 -17.52 -1.64 12.03
N ASP A 98 -17.04 -0.47 12.48
CA ASP A 98 -16.71 -0.22 13.88
C ASP A 98 -17.97 -0.11 14.74
N LEU A 99 -19.02 0.49 14.17
CA LEU A 99 -20.28 0.74 14.85
C LEU A 99 -21.26 -0.44 14.76
N ALA A 100 -21.09 -1.38 13.83
CA ALA A 100 -22.02 -2.50 13.63
C ALA A 100 -22.22 -3.34 14.90
N ALA A 101 -21.13 -3.77 15.54
CA ALA A 101 -21.20 -4.59 16.75
C ALA A 101 -21.83 -3.85 17.94
N LEU A 102 -21.55 -2.55 18.06
CA LEU A 102 -22.10 -1.70 19.12
C LEU A 102 -23.59 -1.38 18.89
N LEU A 103 -23.96 -1.18 17.63
CA LEU A 103 -25.34 -0.95 17.21
C LEU A 103 -26.17 -2.21 17.45
N ASP A 104 -25.67 -3.38 17.06
CA ASP A 104 -26.34 -4.66 17.34
C ASP A 104 -26.53 -4.89 18.84
N ALA A 105 -25.50 -4.69 19.66
CA ALA A 105 -25.61 -4.81 21.12
C ALA A 105 -26.65 -3.86 21.72
N LYS A 106 -26.68 -2.61 21.25
CA LYS A 106 -27.66 -1.60 21.68
C LYS A 106 -29.10 -1.94 21.27
N ILE A 107 -29.27 -2.51 20.08
CA ILE A 107 -30.58 -2.94 19.57
C ILE A 107 -31.10 -4.14 20.37
N ASP A 108 -30.23 -5.09 20.70
CA ASP A 108 -30.61 -6.25 21.50
C ASP A 108 -31.05 -5.82 22.92
N GLU A 109 -30.38 -4.82 23.51
CA GLU A 109 -30.79 -4.20 24.78
C GLU A 109 -32.18 -3.52 24.66
N ASP A 110 -32.43 -2.76 23.60
CA ASP A 110 -33.70 -2.06 23.39
C ASP A 110 -34.85 -3.03 23.06
N MET A 111 -34.57 -4.10 22.29
CA MET A 111 -35.53 -5.18 22.05
C MET A 111 -35.90 -5.88 23.36
N ALA A 112 -34.94 -6.13 24.26
CA ALA A 112 -35.22 -6.71 25.57
C ALA A 112 -36.13 -5.80 26.43
N LYS A 113 -35.88 -4.48 26.41
CA LYS A 113 -36.71 -3.46 27.11
C LYS A 113 -38.11 -3.30 26.52
N LEU A 114 -38.29 -3.48 25.22
CA LEU A 114 -39.60 -3.42 24.56
C LEU A 114 -40.41 -4.70 24.82
N LYS A 115 -39.75 -5.85 24.79
CA LYS A 115 -40.34 -7.15 25.13
C LYS A 115 -40.85 -7.17 26.57
N SER A 116 -40.13 -6.58 27.52
CA SER A 116 -40.58 -6.45 28.92
C SER A 116 -41.79 -5.51 29.09
N LYS A 117 -42.12 -4.69 28.09
CA LYS A 117 -43.28 -3.78 28.06
C LYS A 117 -44.41 -4.28 27.15
N GLY A 118 -44.32 -5.53 26.66
CA GLY A 118 -45.33 -6.13 25.78
C GLY A 118 -45.39 -5.55 24.37
N LYS A 119 -44.35 -4.84 23.93
CA LYS A 119 -44.27 -4.25 22.58
C LYS A 119 -43.30 -5.05 21.72
N ALA A 120 -43.74 -5.50 20.54
CA ALA A 120 -42.88 -6.11 19.54
C ALA A 120 -42.63 -5.09 18.40
N ILE A 121 -41.36 -4.82 18.12
CA ILE A 121 -40.92 -3.96 17.01
C ILE A 121 -39.89 -4.74 16.20
N ASP A 122 -39.95 -4.61 14.89
CA ASP A 122 -38.98 -5.21 13.97
C ASP A 122 -37.55 -4.70 14.23
N LYS A 123 -36.56 -5.59 14.15
CA LYS A 123 -35.15 -5.27 14.40
C LYS A 123 -34.64 -4.21 13.42
N GLY A 124 -35.01 -4.30 12.14
CA GLY A 124 -34.62 -3.34 11.11
C GLY A 124 -35.19 -1.94 11.36
N VAL A 125 -36.41 -1.85 11.88
CA VAL A 125 -37.02 -0.57 12.28
C VAL A 125 -36.28 0.06 13.46
N LEU A 126 -35.84 -0.73 14.44
CA LEU A 126 -35.05 -0.25 15.57
C LEU A 126 -33.65 0.22 15.16
N VAL A 127 -32.99 -0.48 14.23
CA VAL A 127 -31.71 -0.06 13.63
C VAL A 127 -31.86 1.34 13.03
N GLN A 128 -32.89 1.54 12.21
CA GLN A 128 -33.13 2.82 11.56
C GLN A 128 -33.46 3.93 12.56
N GLN A 129 -34.26 3.64 13.60
CA GLN A 129 -34.58 4.60 14.65
C GLN A 129 -33.35 5.03 15.47
N GLN A 130 -32.48 4.09 15.83
CA GLN A 130 -31.25 4.40 16.58
C GLN A 130 -30.26 5.20 15.73
N LEU A 131 -30.08 4.83 14.46
CA LEU A 131 -29.20 5.57 13.56
C LEU A 131 -29.74 6.99 13.30
N ALA A 132 -31.05 7.14 13.09
CA ALA A 132 -31.69 8.44 12.88
C ALA A 132 -31.65 9.32 14.14
N ARG A 133 -31.66 8.73 15.34
CA ARG A 133 -31.49 9.46 16.61
C ARG A 133 -30.04 9.94 16.77
N LEU A 134 -29.07 9.04 16.60
CA LEU A 134 -27.65 9.37 16.65
C LEU A 134 -27.29 10.50 15.66
N GLN A 135 -27.81 10.42 14.44
CA GLN A 135 -27.62 11.46 13.42
C GLN A 135 -28.19 12.81 13.87
N ARG A 136 -29.44 12.85 14.34
CA ARG A 136 -30.08 14.09 14.79
C ARG A 136 -29.36 14.72 15.98
N ASP A 137 -29.01 13.92 16.99
CA ASP A 137 -28.34 14.43 18.19
C ASP A 137 -26.97 15.01 17.83
N THR A 138 -26.20 14.32 16.98
CA THR A 138 -24.91 14.79 16.48
C THR A 138 -25.01 16.08 15.67
N VAL A 139 -25.98 16.17 14.76
CA VAL A 139 -26.21 17.39 13.96
C VAL A 139 -26.57 18.57 14.87
N ALA A 140 -27.42 18.36 15.87
CA ALA A 140 -27.84 19.40 16.81
C ALA A 140 -26.70 19.90 17.69
N ASP A 141 -25.80 19.02 18.16
CA ASP A 141 -24.61 19.44 18.92
C ASP A 141 -23.64 20.22 18.05
N PHE A 142 -23.45 19.78 16.81
CA PHE A 142 -22.57 20.47 15.87
C PHE A 142 -23.07 21.88 15.55
N MET A 143 -24.36 22.04 15.24
CA MET A 143 -24.96 23.36 14.95
C MET A 143 -24.82 24.31 16.15
N ARG A 144 -24.99 23.81 17.39
CA ARG A 144 -24.75 24.60 18.61
C ARG A 144 -23.31 25.10 18.72
N VAL A 145 -22.32 24.26 18.40
CA VAL A 145 -20.91 24.66 18.44
C VAL A 145 -20.59 25.67 17.35
N VAL A 146 -21.04 25.45 16.11
CA VAL A 146 -20.85 26.41 15.01
C VAL A 146 -21.51 27.76 15.30
N ASP A 147 -22.71 27.78 15.87
CA ASP A 147 -23.36 29.04 16.22
C ASP A 147 -22.65 29.76 17.38
N SER A 148 -22.05 29.02 18.32
CA SER A 148 -21.22 29.62 19.37
C SER A 148 -19.95 30.29 18.83
N LEU A 149 -19.40 29.82 17.71
CA LEU A 149 -18.24 30.43 17.06
C LEU A 149 -18.57 31.82 16.45
N ARG A 150 -19.84 32.20 16.34
CA ARG A 150 -20.23 33.53 15.84
C ARG A 150 -20.02 34.64 16.87
N THR A 151 -19.90 34.27 18.15
CA THR A 151 -19.87 35.21 19.28
C THR A 151 -18.70 34.98 20.25
N ALA A 152 -18.01 33.83 20.20
CA ALA A 152 -16.90 33.49 21.09
C ALA A 152 -15.53 34.01 20.59
N GLU A 153 -14.66 34.43 21.50
CA GLU A 153 -13.29 34.88 21.16
C GLU A 153 -12.41 33.71 20.62
N PRO A 154 -11.49 33.99 19.68
CA PRO A 154 -10.63 32.96 19.08
C PRO A 154 -9.67 32.35 20.11
N LYS A 155 -9.67 31.01 20.21
CA LYS A 155 -8.71 30.26 21.03
C LYS A 155 -7.65 29.58 20.16
N ASP A 156 -6.42 29.50 20.68
CA ASP A 156 -5.28 28.87 20.02
C ASP A 156 -5.51 27.35 19.87
N ALA A 157 -5.11 26.80 18.72
CA ALA A 157 -5.35 25.39 18.35
C ALA A 157 -4.66 24.39 19.30
N GLN A 158 -3.66 24.84 20.07
CA GLN A 158 -2.97 24.01 21.05
C GLN A 158 -3.73 23.87 22.37
N GLU A 159 -4.62 24.79 22.74
CA GLU A 159 -5.40 24.69 24.00
C GLU A 159 -6.54 23.68 23.93
N VAL A 160 -6.91 23.23 22.73
CA VAL A 160 -7.99 22.25 22.53
C VAL A 160 -7.45 20.80 22.54
N ILE A 161 -6.13 20.62 22.44
CA ILE A 161 -5.48 19.30 22.35
C ILE A 161 -4.29 19.25 23.31
N SER A 162 -4.53 19.19 24.61
CA SER A 162 -3.52 18.82 25.60
C SER A 162 -3.74 17.37 26.06
N PHE A 163 -2.78 16.48 25.81
CA PHE A 163 -2.65 15.20 26.50
C PHE A 163 -1.19 14.96 26.89
N ASP A 164 -0.94 14.91 28.20
CA ASP A 164 0.29 14.43 28.84
C ASP A 164 0.37 12.90 28.77
N GLY A 165 1.55 12.37 28.43
CA GLY A 165 1.87 10.96 28.54
C GLY A 165 3.18 10.58 27.85
N ASN A 166 4.30 10.62 28.60
CA ASN A 166 5.61 10.16 28.12
C ASN A 166 5.63 8.62 27.89
N PRO A 167 6.22 8.12 26.79
CA PRO A 167 6.63 6.72 26.65
C PRO A 167 8.12 6.52 27.05
N PRO A 168 8.53 5.30 27.47
CA PRO A 168 9.89 5.04 27.91
C PRO A 168 10.85 4.87 26.73
N ALA A 169 12.05 5.42 26.88
CA ALA A 169 13.14 5.35 25.92
C ALA A 169 13.83 3.97 25.94
N ALA A 170 14.23 3.48 24.76
CA ALA A 170 15.21 2.38 24.64
C ALA A 170 16.23 2.64 23.52
N THR A 171 17.47 2.34 23.88
CA THR A 171 18.75 2.31 23.16
C THR A 171 18.71 1.72 21.74
N ALA A 172 19.08 2.48 20.70
CA ALA A 172 18.90 2.08 19.28
C ALA A 172 20.18 1.82 18.47
N THR A 173 21.40 1.92 19.03
CA THR A 173 22.63 1.88 18.22
C THR A 173 23.27 0.50 18.02
N LYS A 174 22.98 -0.50 18.87
CA LYS A 174 23.49 -1.88 18.69
C LYS A 174 22.60 -2.74 17.76
N ASP A 175 21.32 -2.39 17.61
CA ASP A 175 20.35 -3.19 16.86
C ASP A 175 20.41 -2.94 15.33
N GLU A 176 20.82 -1.75 14.89
CA GLU A 176 20.90 -1.39 13.47
C GLU A 176 22.03 -2.15 12.74
N GLN A 177 23.20 -2.30 13.37
CA GLN A 177 24.32 -3.04 12.80
C GLN A 177 23.98 -4.53 12.58
N VAL A 178 23.27 -5.14 13.53
CA VAL A 178 22.83 -6.55 13.41
C VAL A 178 21.89 -6.73 12.21
N VAL A 179 21.02 -5.75 11.95
CA VAL A 179 20.13 -5.77 10.78
C VAL A 179 20.95 -5.59 9.49
N CYS A 180 21.91 -4.67 9.45
CA CYS A 180 22.80 -4.49 8.31
C CYS A 180 23.54 -5.79 7.95
N ASP A 181 24.13 -6.45 8.95
CA ASP A 181 24.88 -7.70 8.74
C ASP A 181 23.98 -8.83 8.22
N ARG A 182 22.75 -8.94 8.76
CA ARG A 182 21.75 -9.90 8.28
C ARG A 182 21.36 -9.64 6.83
N LEU A 183 21.07 -8.38 6.48
CA LEU A 183 20.69 -8.01 5.10
C LEU A 183 21.85 -8.23 4.12
N ALA A 184 23.09 -7.98 4.54
CA ALA A 184 24.28 -8.26 3.73
C ALA A 184 24.42 -9.76 3.43
N GLU A 185 24.16 -10.61 4.44
CA GLU A 185 24.15 -12.06 4.27
C GLU A 185 23.00 -12.54 3.36
N GLU A 186 21.83 -11.90 3.42
CA GLU A 186 20.73 -12.17 2.47
C GLU A 186 21.12 -11.83 1.03
N ILE A 187 21.78 -10.69 0.79
CA ILE A 187 22.30 -10.30 -0.53
C ILE A 187 23.35 -11.32 -1.02
N ARG A 188 24.22 -11.79 -0.13
CA ARG A 188 25.23 -12.80 -0.44
C ARG A 188 24.59 -14.13 -0.85
N LYS A 189 23.61 -14.61 -0.08
CA LYS A 189 22.85 -15.83 -0.39
C LYS A 189 22.03 -15.71 -1.67
N ALA A 190 21.48 -14.53 -1.97
CA ALA A 190 20.76 -14.30 -3.23
C ALA A 190 21.64 -14.47 -4.47
N SER A 191 22.97 -14.37 -4.32
CA SER A 191 23.95 -14.57 -5.39
C SER A 191 24.41 -16.02 -5.54
N ASP A 192 24.04 -16.92 -4.62
CA ASP A 192 24.44 -18.33 -4.66
C ASP A 192 23.55 -19.13 -5.63
N THR A 193 24.15 -19.62 -6.71
CA THR A 193 23.48 -20.41 -7.74
C THR A 193 23.29 -21.89 -7.38
N THR A 194 23.92 -22.38 -6.31
CA THR A 194 23.94 -23.81 -5.95
C THR A 194 22.55 -24.31 -5.58
N GLU A 195 21.86 -23.57 -4.70
CA GLU A 195 20.49 -23.89 -4.29
C GLU A 195 19.51 -23.77 -5.48
N MET A 196 19.72 -22.76 -6.33
CA MET A 196 18.91 -22.54 -7.53
C MET A 196 19.00 -23.74 -8.47
N LEU A 197 20.21 -24.23 -8.72
CA LEU A 197 20.45 -25.39 -9.57
C LEU A 197 19.80 -26.66 -9.01
N ALA A 198 19.91 -26.89 -7.69
CA ALA A 198 19.28 -28.02 -7.04
C ALA A 198 17.75 -27.99 -7.25
N ARG A 199 17.12 -26.83 -7.07
CA ARG A 199 15.68 -26.67 -7.26
C ARG A 199 15.25 -26.83 -8.72
N VAL A 200 16.05 -26.34 -9.68
CA VAL A 200 15.82 -26.55 -11.12
C VAL A 200 15.86 -28.04 -11.47
N LYS A 201 16.80 -28.81 -10.89
CA LYS A 201 16.86 -30.27 -11.04
C LYS A 201 15.67 -30.99 -10.42
N ASP A 202 15.11 -30.48 -9.32
CA ASP A 202 13.87 -31.01 -8.74
C ASP A 202 12.69 -30.83 -9.68
N PHE A 203 12.52 -29.64 -10.25
CA PHE A 203 11.49 -29.40 -11.27
C PHE A 203 11.65 -30.33 -12.46
N GLU A 204 12.88 -30.53 -12.95
CA GLU A 204 13.15 -31.47 -14.03
C GLU A 204 12.66 -32.89 -13.68
N ARG A 205 12.96 -33.38 -12.47
CA ARG A 205 12.52 -34.70 -12.01
C ARG A 205 10.99 -34.79 -11.90
N SER A 206 10.33 -33.77 -11.37
CA SER A 206 8.87 -33.73 -11.25
C SER A 206 8.19 -33.69 -12.62
N ILE A 207 8.68 -32.87 -13.56
CA ILE A 207 8.13 -32.78 -14.93
C ILE A 207 8.28 -34.13 -15.64
N ARG A 208 9.42 -34.82 -15.48
CA ARG A 208 9.59 -36.18 -16.04
C ARG A 208 8.57 -37.16 -15.49
N ARG A 209 8.28 -37.11 -14.18
CA ARG A 209 7.29 -37.98 -13.55
C ARG A 209 5.88 -37.70 -14.07
N ALA A 210 5.47 -36.43 -14.10
CA ALA A 210 4.17 -36.02 -14.62
C ALA A 210 3.97 -36.47 -16.08
N LEU A 211 5.00 -36.30 -16.92
CA LEU A 211 4.98 -36.79 -18.31
C LEU A 211 4.88 -38.32 -18.41
N ALA A 212 5.52 -39.07 -17.51
CA ALA A 212 5.50 -40.54 -17.55
C ALA A 212 4.12 -41.12 -17.25
N ILE A 213 3.34 -40.46 -16.38
CA ILE A 213 1.97 -40.86 -16.04
C ILE A 213 0.90 -40.10 -16.85
N ASN A 214 1.32 -39.20 -17.74
CA ASN A 214 0.46 -38.30 -18.51
C ASN A 214 -0.51 -37.49 -17.65
N ASP A 215 -0.03 -37.01 -16.49
CA ASP A 215 -0.78 -36.13 -15.60
C ASP A 215 -0.71 -34.68 -16.12
N ILE A 216 -1.78 -34.26 -16.77
CA ILE A 216 -1.87 -32.95 -17.44
C ILE A 216 -1.95 -31.81 -16.41
N ASP A 217 -2.67 -32.02 -15.31
CA ASP A 217 -2.90 -30.98 -14.31
C ASP A 217 -1.62 -30.70 -13.50
N ASP A 218 -0.92 -31.77 -13.07
CA ASP A 218 0.38 -31.64 -12.42
C ASP A 218 1.41 -31.03 -13.36
N LEU A 219 1.43 -31.45 -14.63
CA LEU A 219 2.32 -30.89 -15.64
C LEU A 219 2.07 -29.39 -15.85
N LEU A 220 0.81 -28.95 -15.95
CA LEU A 220 0.47 -27.53 -16.04
C LEU A 220 0.94 -26.77 -14.79
N GLY A 221 0.66 -27.30 -13.59
CA GLY A 221 1.12 -26.72 -12.33
C GLY A 221 2.64 -26.55 -12.28
N LEU A 222 3.39 -27.57 -12.70
CA LEU A 222 4.85 -27.54 -12.74
C LEU A 222 5.40 -26.53 -13.74
N ILE A 223 4.77 -26.35 -14.90
CA ILE A 223 5.16 -25.32 -15.89
C ILE A 223 4.98 -23.92 -15.30
N TYR A 224 3.85 -23.64 -14.63
CA TYR A 224 3.63 -22.35 -13.98
C TYR A 224 4.62 -22.09 -12.85
N GLN A 225 4.88 -23.12 -12.03
CA GLN A 225 5.81 -23.02 -10.91
C GLN A 225 7.25 -22.79 -11.36
N ILE A 226 7.73 -23.52 -12.37
CA ILE A 226 9.09 -23.35 -12.87
C ILE A 226 9.27 -22.00 -13.55
N ASP A 227 8.30 -21.57 -14.37
CA ASP A 227 8.33 -20.26 -15.04
C ASP A 227 8.35 -19.11 -14.02
N SER A 228 7.54 -19.22 -12.97
CA SER A 228 7.56 -18.26 -11.85
C SER A 228 8.88 -18.31 -11.08
N TYR A 229 9.41 -19.52 -10.84
CA TYR A 229 10.67 -19.70 -10.13
C TYR A 229 11.86 -19.08 -10.88
N MET A 230 11.98 -19.35 -12.19
CA MET A 230 13.03 -18.76 -13.03
C MET A 230 12.96 -17.23 -13.03
N SER A 231 11.74 -16.67 -13.08
CA SER A 231 11.53 -15.22 -13.14
C SER A 231 11.80 -14.51 -11.80
N LEU A 232 11.37 -15.11 -10.68
CA LEU A 232 11.43 -14.46 -9.37
C LEU A 232 12.74 -14.70 -8.62
N HIS A 233 13.47 -15.76 -8.98
CA HIS A 233 14.61 -16.20 -8.17
C HIS A 233 15.93 -16.27 -8.89
N ILE A 234 15.95 -16.22 -10.23
CA ILE A 234 17.17 -16.41 -10.99
C ILE A 234 17.38 -15.21 -11.89
N HIS A 235 18.47 -14.49 -11.68
CA HIS A 235 18.88 -13.42 -12.58
C HIS A 235 19.12 -13.97 -13.98
N PHE A 236 18.61 -13.29 -15.01
CA PHE A 236 18.67 -13.75 -16.40
C PHE A 236 20.08 -14.16 -16.86
N GLY A 237 21.11 -13.46 -16.39
CA GLY A 237 22.52 -13.77 -16.70
C GLY A 237 22.98 -15.17 -16.27
N HIS A 238 22.26 -15.82 -15.34
CA HIS A 238 22.54 -17.20 -14.91
C HIS A 238 21.67 -18.24 -15.60
N TRP A 239 20.65 -17.85 -16.37
CA TRP A 239 19.70 -18.78 -16.99
C TRP A 239 20.39 -19.77 -17.93
N GLU A 240 21.26 -19.28 -18.83
CA GLU A 240 21.96 -20.14 -19.79
C GLU A 240 22.85 -21.17 -19.08
N ARG A 241 23.63 -20.73 -18.09
CA ARG A 241 24.50 -21.60 -17.30
C ARG A 241 23.69 -22.67 -16.55
N LEU A 242 22.63 -22.26 -15.85
CA LEU A 242 21.81 -23.19 -15.07
C LEU A 242 21.06 -24.19 -15.95
N LEU A 243 20.59 -23.77 -17.13
CA LEU A 243 19.95 -24.68 -18.09
C LEU A 243 20.96 -25.66 -18.71
N LYS A 244 22.22 -25.25 -18.93
CA LYS A 244 23.29 -26.16 -19.37
C LYS A 244 23.70 -27.17 -18.29
N GLU A 245 23.72 -26.74 -17.03
CA GLU A 245 24.06 -27.58 -15.88
C GLU A 245 22.87 -28.46 -15.40
N SER A 246 21.64 -28.09 -15.75
CA SER A 246 20.48 -28.96 -15.66
C SER A 246 20.64 -30.09 -16.68
N THR A 247 20.41 -31.34 -16.27
CA THR A 247 20.76 -32.51 -17.09
C THR A 247 20.06 -32.48 -18.44
N ASP A 248 18.75 -32.18 -18.46
CA ASP A 248 17.95 -32.27 -19.68
C ASP A 248 16.63 -31.47 -19.59
N LEU A 249 16.49 -30.52 -18.65
CA LEU A 249 15.27 -29.70 -18.49
C LEU A 249 14.91 -28.91 -19.75
N TRP A 250 15.85 -28.17 -20.34
CA TRP A 250 15.54 -27.34 -21.52
C TRP A 250 15.05 -28.18 -22.70
N ARG A 251 15.71 -29.33 -22.93
CA ARG A 251 15.34 -30.28 -23.97
C ARG A 251 14.01 -30.96 -23.65
N LEU A 252 13.75 -31.30 -22.39
CA LEU A 252 12.46 -31.84 -21.93
C LEU A 252 11.30 -30.87 -22.24
N MET A 253 11.48 -29.59 -21.91
CA MET A 253 10.49 -28.54 -22.18
C MET A 253 10.25 -28.38 -23.68
N CYS A 254 11.32 -28.29 -24.48
CA CYS A 254 11.22 -28.05 -25.93
C CYS A 254 10.68 -29.25 -26.72
N LEU A 255 11.10 -30.46 -26.37
CA LEU A 255 10.84 -31.66 -27.18
C LEU A 255 9.69 -32.52 -26.67
N LYS A 256 9.40 -32.50 -25.37
CA LYS A 256 8.32 -33.32 -24.79
C LYS A 256 7.13 -32.48 -24.34
N VAL A 257 7.36 -31.44 -23.52
CA VAL A 257 6.26 -30.65 -22.95
C VAL A 257 5.57 -29.79 -24.03
N LYS A 258 6.34 -29.08 -24.86
CA LYS A 258 5.78 -28.28 -25.97
C LYS A 258 5.07 -29.13 -27.04
N GLN A 259 5.46 -30.40 -27.18
CA GLN A 259 4.85 -31.34 -28.14
C GLN A 259 3.72 -32.15 -27.53
N ASN A 260 3.28 -31.82 -26.31
CA ASN A 260 2.17 -32.51 -25.65
C ASN A 260 0.87 -32.35 -26.47
N SER A 261 0.03 -33.38 -26.43
CA SER A 261 -1.26 -33.41 -27.14
C SER A 261 -2.27 -32.40 -26.58
N CYS A 262 -2.14 -32.04 -25.30
CA CYS A 262 -2.96 -31.00 -24.68
C CYS A 262 -2.54 -29.60 -25.17
N LYS A 263 -3.47 -28.89 -25.81
CA LYS A 263 -3.25 -27.53 -26.34
C LYS A 263 -2.80 -26.56 -25.25
N THR A 264 -3.41 -26.59 -24.07
CA THR A 264 -3.07 -25.69 -22.96
C THR A 264 -1.63 -25.89 -22.49
N VAL A 265 -1.20 -27.15 -22.33
CA VAL A 265 0.20 -27.48 -21.95
C VAL A 265 1.17 -26.95 -22.99
N LYS A 266 0.86 -27.16 -24.27
CA LYS A 266 1.68 -26.68 -25.38
C LYS A 266 1.78 -25.14 -25.41
N ASP A 267 0.68 -24.44 -25.17
CA ASP A 267 0.62 -22.98 -25.17
C ASP A 267 1.43 -22.40 -23.99
N GLU A 268 1.28 -22.95 -22.79
CA GLU A 268 2.05 -22.50 -21.61
C GLU A 268 3.54 -22.83 -21.72
N ALA A 269 3.89 -24.03 -22.20
CA ALA A 269 5.29 -24.39 -22.46
C ALA A 269 5.92 -23.47 -23.52
N SER A 270 5.15 -23.07 -24.54
CA SER A 270 5.62 -22.14 -25.56
C SER A 270 5.88 -20.74 -24.99
N LYS A 271 5.01 -20.25 -24.08
CA LYS A 271 5.23 -18.98 -23.37
C LYS A 271 6.49 -19.02 -22.50
N PHE A 272 6.66 -20.09 -21.71
CA PHE A 272 7.87 -20.29 -20.91
C PHE A 272 9.13 -20.25 -21.79
N ILE A 273 9.17 -21.03 -22.87
CA ILE A 273 10.31 -21.07 -23.79
C ILE A 273 10.58 -19.69 -24.39
N GLN A 274 9.52 -18.95 -24.77
CA GLN A 274 9.66 -17.60 -25.31
C GLN A 274 10.29 -16.64 -24.30
N ASN A 275 9.81 -16.62 -23.05
CA ASN A 275 10.35 -15.77 -21.99
C ASN A 275 11.83 -16.07 -21.73
N MET A 276 12.19 -17.36 -21.63
CA MET A 276 13.57 -17.79 -21.40
C MET A 276 14.48 -17.41 -22.58
N THR A 277 13.99 -17.59 -23.81
CA THR A 277 14.75 -17.26 -25.02
C THR A 277 15.04 -15.76 -25.10
N GLU A 278 14.06 -14.92 -24.76
CA GLU A 278 14.23 -13.47 -24.71
C GLU A 278 15.37 -13.06 -23.77
N GLY A 279 15.38 -13.57 -22.53
CA GLY A 279 16.42 -13.25 -21.55
C GLY A 279 17.81 -13.77 -21.93
N ILE A 280 17.90 -14.97 -22.52
CA ILE A 280 19.18 -15.53 -22.99
C ILE A 280 19.73 -14.72 -24.17
N GLN A 281 18.88 -14.36 -25.13
CA GLN A 281 19.29 -13.53 -26.27
C GLN A 281 19.76 -12.15 -25.83
N TRP A 282 19.03 -11.54 -24.89
CA TRP A 282 19.44 -10.26 -24.30
C TRP A 282 20.83 -10.39 -23.64
N ALA A 283 21.08 -11.44 -22.87
CA ALA A 283 22.37 -11.67 -22.19
C ALA A 283 23.54 -11.84 -23.17
N GLN A 284 23.29 -12.54 -24.29
CA GLN A 284 24.29 -12.75 -25.33
C GLN A 284 24.62 -11.47 -26.10
N GLN A 285 23.63 -10.60 -26.30
CA GLN A 285 23.80 -9.31 -26.99
C GLN A 285 24.46 -8.25 -26.11
N ASN A 286 24.36 -8.39 -24.78
CA ASN A 286 24.87 -7.43 -23.81
C ASN A 286 25.80 -8.13 -22.79
N PRO A 287 26.98 -8.61 -23.20
CA PRO A 287 27.97 -9.17 -22.29
C PRO A 287 28.45 -8.04 -21.35
N SER A 288 28.00 -8.09 -20.12
CA SER A 288 28.11 -7.01 -19.13
C SER A 288 29.52 -6.92 -18.55
N CYS A 289 30.47 -6.30 -19.27
CA CYS A 289 31.69 -5.81 -18.63
C CYS A 289 32.41 -4.69 -19.42
N PRO A 290 32.69 -3.52 -18.79
CA PRO A 290 32.18 -3.10 -17.48
C PRO A 290 30.67 -2.77 -17.52
N PRO A 291 29.98 -2.77 -16.36
CA PRO A 291 28.58 -2.36 -16.30
C PRO A 291 28.42 -0.94 -16.85
N PRO A 292 27.40 -0.67 -17.69
CA PRO A 292 27.16 0.67 -18.20
C PRO A 292 26.90 1.65 -17.04
N LYS A 293 27.30 2.92 -17.22
CA LYS A 293 27.00 3.98 -16.25
C LYS A 293 25.49 4.10 -16.12
N ARG A 294 24.98 3.87 -14.91
CA ARG A 294 23.54 3.89 -14.59
C ARG A 294 23.17 5.20 -13.92
N PRO A 295 22.08 5.87 -14.34
CA PRO A 295 21.63 7.09 -13.69
C PRO A 295 21.15 6.78 -12.27
N LYS A 296 21.31 7.78 -11.41
CA LYS A 296 20.91 7.70 -10.01
C LYS A 296 19.82 8.72 -9.74
N VAL A 297 18.76 8.29 -9.07
CA VAL A 297 17.71 9.17 -8.58
C VAL A 297 17.71 9.18 -7.07
N PHE A 298 17.13 10.21 -6.47
CA PHE A 298 17.01 10.32 -5.03
C PHE A 298 15.57 10.60 -4.59
N MET A 299 15.25 10.19 -3.37
CA MET A 299 14.02 10.51 -2.66
C MET A 299 14.34 10.90 -1.21
N ASP A 300 13.97 12.11 -0.82
CA ASP A 300 14.04 12.59 0.55
C ASP A 300 12.76 12.16 1.28
N LEU A 301 12.88 11.07 2.05
CA LEU A 301 11.79 10.48 2.80
C LEU A 301 11.70 11.16 4.16
N ASN A 302 10.57 11.80 4.43
CA ASN A 302 10.23 12.27 5.76
C ASN A 302 9.59 11.14 6.55
N CYS A 303 10.28 10.70 7.61
CA CYS A 303 9.86 9.65 8.51
C CYS A 303 9.87 10.15 9.96
N VAL A 304 9.08 9.52 10.82
CA VAL A 304 9.08 9.79 12.26
C VAL A 304 10.04 8.81 12.94
N ASP A 305 10.96 9.33 13.73
CA ASP A 305 11.93 8.49 14.44
C ASP A 305 11.32 7.81 15.69
N SER A 306 12.12 7.02 16.42
CA SER A 306 11.68 6.37 17.67
C SER A 306 11.36 7.34 18.81
N LYS A 307 11.73 8.61 18.70
CA LYS A 307 11.48 9.67 19.67
C LYS A 307 10.29 10.56 19.29
N GLY A 308 9.72 10.37 18.09
CA GLY A 308 8.61 11.17 17.58
C GLY A 308 9.05 12.38 16.75
N ASP A 309 10.35 12.55 16.47
CA ASP A 309 10.87 13.65 15.67
C ASP A 309 10.77 13.35 14.17
N ASN A 310 10.40 14.36 13.39
CA ASN A 310 10.42 14.28 11.93
C ASN A 310 11.89 14.33 11.45
N ILE A 311 12.35 13.23 10.84
CA ILE A 311 13.66 13.13 10.22
C ILE A 311 13.48 12.94 8.72
N VAL A 312 14.24 13.71 7.95
CA VAL A 312 14.33 13.53 6.51
C VAL A 312 15.56 12.70 6.18
N ARG A 313 15.37 11.55 5.53
CA ARG A 313 16.46 10.68 5.06
C ARG A 313 16.42 10.55 3.56
N ARG A 314 17.57 10.76 2.91
CA ARG A 314 17.72 10.60 1.47
C ARG A 314 17.98 9.14 1.13
N VAL A 315 17.13 8.57 0.28
CA VAL A 315 17.37 7.31 -0.41
C VAL A 315 17.95 7.62 -1.78
N VAL A 316 19.05 6.97 -2.15
CA VAL A 316 19.61 7.01 -3.50
C VAL A 316 19.37 5.66 -4.17
N ILE A 317 18.84 5.71 -5.40
CA ILE A 317 18.44 4.54 -6.18
C ILE A 317 19.20 4.58 -7.51
N THR A 318 19.98 3.54 -7.79
CA THR A 318 20.64 3.34 -9.08
C THR A 318 19.71 2.57 -10.01
N LEU A 319 19.46 3.08 -11.23
CA LEU A 319 18.46 2.53 -12.14
C LEU A 319 19.06 1.56 -13.17
N TYR A 320 18.37 0.47 -13.46
CA TYR A 320 18.75 -0.52 -14.48
C TYR A 320 18.35 -0.06 -15.89
N THR A 321 18.82 1.10 -16.33
CA THR A 321 18.51 1.63 -17.69
C THR A 321 19.08 0.78 -18.82
N ASP A 322 20.08 -0.05 -18.52
CA ASP A 322 20.66 -0.99 -19.46
C ASP A 322 19.75 -2.20 -19.72
N VAL A 323 19.11 -2.71 -18.67
CA VAL A 323 18.24 -3.90 -18.76
C VAL A 323 16.79 -3.51 -19.05
N ASN A 324 16.23 -2.57 -18.27
CA ASN A 324 14.83 -2.17 -18.34
C ASN A 324 14.71 -0.67 -18.66
N PRO A 325 15.13 -0.20 -19.86
CA PRO A 325 15.24 1.22 -20.17
C PRO A 325 13.91 1.98 -20.05
N LYS A 326 12.80 1.45 -20.56
CA LYS A 326 11.51 2.15 -20.50
C LYS A 326 10.96 2.21 -19.09
N ALA A 327 11.09 1.13 -18.32
CA ALA A 327 10.61 1.08 -16.94
C ALA A 327 11.47 1.97 -16.02
N ALA A 328 12.80 1.94 -16.20
CA ALA A 328 13.72 2.84 -15.51
C ALA A 328 13.44 4.31 -15.85
N GLU A 329 13.20 4.62 -17.13
CA GLU A 329 12.86 5.98 -17.58
C GLU A 329 11.52 6.47 -17.02
N ASN A 330 10.51 5.58 -16.94
CA ASN A 330 9.24 5.90 -16.27
C ASN A 330 9.48 6.29 -14.80
N PHE A 331 10.22 5.48 -14.06
CA PHE A 331 10.54 5.77 -12.66
C PHE A 331 11.37 7.06 -12.51
N ARG A 332 12.38 7.27 -13.38
CA ARG A 332 13.22 8.48 -13.41
C ARG A 332 12.38 9.74 -13.60
N CYS A 333 11.50 9.73 -14.60
CA CYS A 333 10.60 10.85 -14.89
C CYS A 333 9.63 11.13 -13.74
N TYR A 334 9.16 10.09 -13.04
CA TYR A 334 8.38 10.28 -11.82
C TYR A 334 9.22 10.86 -10.68
N CYS A 335 10.53 10.62 -10.60
CA CYS A 335 11.40 11.29 -9.64
C CYS A 335 11.64 12.76 -9.99
N THR A 336 11.78 13.12 -11.27
CA THR A 336 12.09 14.49 -11.71
C THR A 336 10.85 15.36 -11.91
N GLY A 337 9.70 14.76 -12.23
CA GLY A 337 8.49 15.47 -12.62
C GLY A 337 8.56 16.14 -13.99
N GLU A 338 9.57 15.85 -14.81
CA GLU A 338 9.82 16.54 -16.09
C GLU A 338 8.71 16.34 -17.14
N LYS A 339 7.91 15.28 -16.98
CA LYS A 339 6.77 14.98 -17.86
C LYS A 339 5.50 15.73 -17.46
N GLY A 340 5.55 16.53 -16.39
CA GLY A 340 4.46 17.40 -15.97
C GLY A 340 3.22 16.64 -15.52
N THR A 341 2.07 17.02 -16.06
CA THR A 341 0.76 16.43 -15.74
C THR A 341 0.36 15.46 -16.83
N GLY A 342 -0.06 14.27 -16.45
CA GLY A 342 -0.52 13.27 -17.39
C GLY A 342 -1.95 13.55 -17.91
N THR A 343 -2.42 12.69 -18.80
CA THR A 343 -3.71 12.81 -19.50
C THR A 343 -4.91 12.74 -18.55
N ALA A 344 -4.77 12.07 -17.41
CA ALA A 344 -5.81 12.00 -16.39
C ALA A 344 -5.85 13.25 -15.48
N GLY A 345 -4.99 14.25 -15.72
CA GLY A 345 -4.93 15.49 -14.95
C GLY A 345 -4.13 15.40 -13.65
N TYR A 346 -3.42 14.29 -13.43
CA TYR A 346 -2.58 14.07 -12.24
C TYR A 346 -1.10 14.28 -12.55
N PRO A 347 -0.32 14.81 -11.59
CA PRO A 347 1.12 15.01 -11.77
C PRO A 347 1.84 13.67 -11.89
N LEU A 348 2.71 13.54 -12.90
CA LEU A 348 3.62 12.42 -13.07
C LEU A 348 4.88 12.64 -12.24
N HIS A 349 4.71 12.76 -10.91
CA HIS A 349 5.77 13.15 -9.99
C HIS A 349 5.59 12.49 -8.60
N TYR A 350 6.69 12.02 -8.00
CA TYR A 350 6.71 11.43 -6.66
C TYR A 350 6.79 12.45 -5.54
N LYS A 351 7.09 13.72 -5.82
CA LYS A 351 7.12 14.74 -4.78
C LYS A 351 5.75 14.89 -4.12
N HIS A 352 5.72 14.87 -2.80
CA HIS A 352 4.53 14.82 -1.95
C HIS A 352 3.70 13.53 -2.07
N SER A 353 4.20 12.51 -2.76
CA SER A 353 3.63 11.17 -2.69
C SER A 353 3.99 10.50 -1.36
N ALA A 354 3.22 9.49 -0.98
CA ALA A 354 3.42 8.75 0.25
C ALA A 354 3.75 7.27 -0.01
N ILE A 355 4.56 6.70 0.87
CA ILE A 355 4.66 5.25 1.05
C ILE A 355 3.69 4.92 2.19
N LEU A 356 2.59 4.26 1.84
CA LEU A 356 1.41 4.16 2.70
C LEU A 356 1.28 2.80 3.38
N PHE A 357 1.77 1.75 2.73
CA PHE A 357 1.62 0.39 3.23
C PHE A 357 2.98 -0.28 3.37
N ALA A 358 3.04 -1.17 4.34
CA ALA A 358 4.09 -2.17 4.42
C ALA A 358 3.47 -3.56 4.46
N ILE A 359 4.18 -4.50 3.86
CA ILE A 359 4.07 -5.90 4.24
C ILE A 359 5.13 -6.10 5.31
N LYS A 360 4.69 -6.42 6.52
CA LYS A 360 5.52 -6.38 7.73
C LYS A 360 6.82 -7.18 7.53
N GLY A 361 7.96 -6.49 7.57
CA GLY A 361 9.29 -7.10 7.41
C GLY A 361 9.65 -7.55 5.98
N SER A 362 8.87 -7.19 4.97
CA SER A 362 8.98 -7.68 3.58
C SER A 362 9.16 -6.54 2.59
N ASP A 363 8.15 -5.68 2.46
CA ASP A 363 8.06 -4.67 1.40
C ASP A 363 7.47 -3.37 1.91
N LEU A 364 7.93 -2.26 1.34
CA LEU A 364 7.30 -0.95 1.45
C LEU A 364 6.62 -0.62 0.12
N VAL A 365 5.36 -0.18 0.15
CA VAL A 365 4.56 0.10 -1.05
C VAL A 365 4.27 1.59 -1.15
N GLY A 366 4.65 2.18 -2.27
CA GLY A 366 4.52 3.60 -2.55
C GLY A 366 4.09 3.93 -3.97
N GLY A 367 4.00 5.22 -4.24
CA GLY A 367 3.54 5.78 -5.51
C GLY A 367 2.16 6.41 -5.38
N TYR A 368 2.05 7.65 -5.84
CA TYR A 368 0.85 8.47 -5.76
C TYR A 368 -0.26 7.93 -6.68
N MET A 369 -1.50 7.95 -6.19
CA MET A 369 -2.68 7.48 -6.92
C MET A 369 -3.54 8.63 -7.44
N CYS A 370 -4.04 8.46 -8.67
CA CYS A 370 -5.14 9.25 -9.22
C CYS A 370 -6.29 9.37 -8.19
N GLY A 371 -6.61 10.59 -7.76
CA GLY A 371 -7.84 10.90 -7.04
C GLY A 371 -7.91 10.34 -5.61
N GLY A 372 -6.77 10.07 -4.97
CA GLY A 372 -6.72 9.57 -3.60
C GLY A 372 -7.03 8.07 -3.46
N ASN A 373 -7.24 7.34 -4.56
CA ASN A 373 -7.50 5.91 -4.53
C ASN A 373 -6.21 5.09 -4.59
N VAL A 374 -5.62 4.81 -3.42
CA VAL A 374 -5.14 3.48 -2.98
C VAL A 374 -4.63 2.49 -4.02
N PHE A 375 -5.63 1.99 -4.74
CA PHE A 375 -5.62 0.73 -5.45
C PHE A 375 -5.62 0.93 -6.96
N LYS A 376 -5.97 2.14 -7.45
CA LYS A 376 -6.00 2.41 -8.89
C LYS A 376 -4.59 2.75 -9.39
N MET A 377 -4.10 2.00 -10.38
CA MET A 377 -2.87 2.34 -11.08
C MET A 377 -2.94 3.76 -11.68
N SER A 378 -1.87 4.53 -11.50
CA SER A 378 -1.68 5.80 -12.20
C SER A 378 -1.27 5.57 -13.66
N GLU A 379 -1.44 6.56 -14.53
CA GLU A 379 -0.94 6.44 -15.90
C GLU A 379 0.58 6.37 -15.94
N SER A 380 1.17 5.80 -17.00
CA SER A 380 2.63 5.88 -17.19
C SER A 380 3.00 7.19 -17.90
N ILE A 381 4.31 7.48 -17.98
CA ILE A 381 4.80 8.59 -18.82
C ILE A 381 4.54 8.38 -20.33
N TYR A 382 4.17 7.16 -20.72
CA TYR A 382 3.83 6.79 -22.10
C TYR A 382 2.31 6.84 -22.35
N GLY A 383 1.53 7.25 -21.35
CA GLY A 383 0.08 7.36 -21.39
C GLY A 383 -0.65 6.31 -20.55
N GLU A 384 -1.97 6.41 -20.58
CA GLU A 384 -2.90 5.49 -19.92
C GLU A 384 -2.82 4.09 -20.56
N ASN A 385 -2.93 3.04 -19.73
CA ASN A 385 -3.02 1.65 -20.18
C ASN A 385 -1.81 1.14 -21.01
N TYR A 386 -0.65 1.80 -20.90
CA TYR A 386 0.54 1.37 -21.61
C TYR A 386 1.09 0.08 -20.98
N SER A 387 1.28 -0.93 -21.82
CA SER A 387 1.45 -2.32 -21.38
C SER A 387 2.56 -3.09 -22.09
N ARG A 388 3.25 -2.43 -23.03
CA ARG A 388 4.42 -2.98 -23.72
C ARG A 388 5.70 -2.39 -23.12
N TRP A 389 5.95 -2.75 -21.88
CA TRP A 389 7.21 -2.44 -21.20
C TRP A 389 8.31 -3.40 -21.68
N ASP A 390 9.57 -3.01 -21.50
CA ASP A 390 10.79 -3.55 -22.14
C ASP A 390 10.76 -5.05 -22.50
N HIS A 391 10.34 -5.88 -21.54
CA HIS A 391 10.30 -7.33 -21.64
C HIS A 391 8.94 -7.91 -21.22
N ARG A 392 8.67 -9.17 -21.58
CA ARG A 392 7.45 -9.88 -21.11
C ARG A 392 7.45 -10.10 -19.60
N ARG A 393 8.63 -10.21 -18.99
CA ARG A 393 8.87 -10.32 -17.55
C ARG A 393 10.15 -9.58 -17.19
N SER A 394 10.26 -9.17 -15.93
CA SER A 394 11.54 -8.65 -15.42
C SER A 394 12.64 -9.68 -15.66
N LEU A 395 13.69 -9.28 -16.36
CA LEU A 395 14.89 -10.11 -16.50
C LEU A 395 15.68 -10.16 -15.17
N ILE A 396 15.57 -9.10 -14.37
CA ILE A 396 16.17 -9.03 -13.05
C ILE A 396 15.22 -9.64 -12.03
N ALA A 397 15.70 -10.66 -11.31
CA ALA A 397 14.94 -11.35 -10.28
C ALA A 397 14.90 -10.53 -8.97
N PRO A 398 13.72 -10.30 -8.37
CA PRO A 398 13.57 -9.62 -7.09
C PRO A 398 13.94 -10.53 -5.90
N ARG A 399 15.19 -11.02 -5.81
CA ARG A 399 15.60 -12.00 -4.77
C ARG A 399 16.40 -11.41 -3.60
N ARG A 400 16.74 -10.13 -3.65
CA ARG A 400 17.55 -9.47 -2.61
C ARG A 400 16.85 -8.24 -2.05
N PRO A 401 17.12 -7.87 -0.79
CA PRO A 401 16.66 -6.59 -0.26
C PRO A 401 17.27 -5.42 -1.05
N GLY A 402 16.56 -4.31 -1.01
CA GLY A 402 16.95 -3.04 -1.62
C GLY A 402 16.69 -2.93 -3.11
N LEU A 403 15.89 -3.82 -3.69
CA LEU A 403 15.38 -3.65 -5.05
C LEU A 403 14.14 -2.76 -5.06
N VAL A 404 14.09 -1.86 -6.03
CA VAL A 404 12.94 -1.02 -6.35
C VAL A 404 12.24 -1.62 -7.56
N VAL A 405 10.94 -1.89 -7.42
CA VAL A 405 10.17 -2.65 -8.40
C VAL A 405 8.89 -1.90 -8.73
N LEU A 406 8.59 -1.71 -10.02
CA LEU A 406 7.31 -1.16 -10.46
C LEU A 406 6.23 -2.23 -10.45
N VAL A 407 5.08 -1.87 -9.88
CA VAL A 407 3.93 -2.76 -9.76
C VAL A 407 3.20 -2.82 -11.10
N GLY A 408 2.88 -4.03 -11.58
CA GLY A 408 2.03 -4.24 -12.74
C GLY A 408 0.62 -4.67 -12.33
N GLU A 409 -0.41 -4.08 -12.92
CA GLU A 409 -1.82 -4.42 -12.63
C GLU A 409 -2.46 -5.24 -13.75
N LYS A 410 -3.36 -6.15 -13.35
CA LYS A 410 -4.13 -6.97 -14.28
C LYS A 410 -5.34 -6.20 -14.79
N THR A 411 -5.32 -5.76 -16.04
CA THR A 411 -6.50 -5.12 -16.63
C THR A 411 -7.38 -6.14 -17.34
N SER A 412 -8.64 -6.24 -16.88
CA SER A 412 -9.66 -7.09 -17.51
C SER A 412 -10.39 -6.29 -18.57
N THR A 413 -10.38 -6.76 -19.81
CA THR A 413 -11.17 -6.17 -20.90
C THR A 413 -12.44 -6.97 -21.16
N LYS A 414 -13.40 -6.37 -21.88
CA LYS A 414 -14.64 -7.03 -22.31
C LYS A 414 -14.39 -8.31 -23.15
N THR A 415 -13.20 -8.44 -23.74
CA THR A 415 -12.77 -9.58 -24.58
C THR A 415 -11.92 -10.61 -23.82
N GLY A 416 -11.72 -10.45 -22.51
CA GLY A 416 -10.95 -11.36 -21.65
C GLY A 416 -9.82 -10.69 -20.86
N ILE A 417 -9.08 -11.52 -20.12
CA ILE A 417 -7.87 -11.09 -19.38
C ILE A 417 -6.78 -10.79 -20.41
N GLN A 418 -6.25 -9.56 -20.42
CA GLN A 418 -5.15 -9.20 -21.31
C GLN A 418 -3.89 -10.01 -20.98
N SER A 419 -3.12 -10.36 -22.02
CA SER A 419 -1.84 -11.07 -21.92
C SER A 419 -0.70 -10.18 -21.45
N TYR A 420 -0.92 -8.86 -21.41
CA TYR A 420 0.00 -7.83 -20.99
C TYR A 420 -0.55 -7.09 -19.77
N ARG A 421 0.32 -6.52 -18.95
CA ARG A 421 -0.04 -5.79 -17.73
C ARG A 421 0.15 -4.31 -17.95
N GLU A 422 -0.73 -3.53 -17.34
CA GLU A 422 -0.61 -2.08 -17.34
C GLU A 422 0.23 -1.68 -16.15
N HIS A 423 1.08 -0.69 -16.39
CA HIS A 423 1.95 -0.19 -15.35
C HIS A 423 1.89 1.33 -15.31
N GLY A 424 2.23 1.88 -14.15
CA GLY A 424 2.10 3.30 -13.85
C GLY A 424 3.22 3.81 -12.97
N GLY A 425 2.88 4.71 -12.05
CA GLY A 425 3.80 5.24 -11.06
C GLY A 425 3.93 4.42 -9.78
N ARG A 426 3.17 3.32 -9.59
CA ARG A 426 3.22 2.54 -8.34
C ARG A 426 4.49 1.71 -8.25
N PHE A 427 5.12 1.72 -7.09
CA PHE A 427 6.36 0.98 -6.83
C PHE A 427 6.36 0.31 -5.46
N LEU A 428 7.24 -0.67 -5.31
CA LEU A 428 7.60 -1.30 -4.06
C LEU A 428 9.11 -1.20 -3.84
N ILE A 429 9.51 -1.14 -2.57
CA ILE A 429 10.89 -1.28 -2.14
C ILE A 429 10.97 -2.56 -1.30
N THR A 430 11.72 -3.53 -1.80
CA THR A 430 11.99 -4.77 -1.05
C THR A 430 12.93 -4.46 0.11
N VAL A 431 12.56 -4.87 1.32
CA VAL A 431 13.40 -4.72 2.53
C VAL A 431 13.87 -6.06 3.09
N SER A 432 13.49 -7.15 2.43
CA SER A 432 13.91 -8.52 2.71
C SER A 432 14.00 -9.33 1.41
N SER A 433 14.81 -10.40 1.44
CA SER A 433 14.80 -11.44 0.40
C SER A 433 13.49 -12.24 0.37
N ALA A 434 12.76 -12.30 1.49
CA ALA A 434 11.42 -12.88 1.58
C ALA A 434 10.35 -11.84 1.19
N ASN A 435 10.48 -11.27 0.01
CA ASN A 435 9.55 -10.27 -0.51
C ASN A 435 8.29 -10.90 -1.14
N SER A 436 7.29 -10.07 -1.36
CA SER A 436 6.01 -10.46 -1.95
C SER A 436 5.97 -10.30 -3.48
N CYS A 437 7.12 -10.15 -4.13
CA CYS A 437 7.13 -9.79 -5.54
C CYS A 437 6.47 -10.85 -6.43
N GLU A 438 5.75 -10.41 -7.46
CA GLU A 438 5.11 -11.26 -8.45
C GLU A 438 5.83 -11.22 -9.80
N THR A 439 5.56 -12.23 -10.64
CA THR A 439 6.18 -12.38 -11.96
C THR A 439 5.88 -11.25 -12.94
N PHE A 440 4.93 -10.38 -12.60
CA PHE A 440 4.49 -9.24 -13.41
C PHE A 440 5.13 -7.92 -13.00
N GLU A 441 5.88 -7.89 -11.91
CA GLU A 441 6.52 -6.69 -11.44
C GLU A 441 7.86 -6.51 -12.15
N THR A 442 8.27 -5.26 -12.38
CA THR A 442 9.49 -4.94 -13.14
C THR A 442 10.51 -4.27 -12.24
N VAL A 443 11.68 -4.90 -12.05
CA VAL A 443 12.74 -4.33 -11.21
C VAL A 443 13.38 -3.17 -11.96
N VAL A 444 13.31 -1.96 -11.42
CA VAL A 444 13.81 -0.74 -12.08
C VAL A 444 15.10 -0.22 -11.52
N GLY A 445 15.44 -0.57 -10.29
CA GLY A 445 16.65 -0.07 -9.66
C GLY A 445 16.94 -0.75 -8.34
N TYR A 446 17.99 -0.26 -7.68
CA TYR A 446 18.44 -0.78 -6.40
C TYR A 446 19.06 0.30 -5.52
N ILE A 447 19.00 0.07 -4.22
CA ILE A 447 19.59 0.87 -3.16
C ILE A 447 20.82 0.11 -2.66
N ASP A 448 21.99 0.75 -2.68
CA ASP A 448 23.25 0.18 -2.17
C ASP A 448 23.53 0.55 -0.71
N ASP A 449 22.87 1.59 -0.20
CA ASP A 449 23.04 2.04 1.17
C ASP A 449 22.38 1.08 2.17
N MET A 450 23.20 0.21 2.76
CA MET A 450 22.78 -0.79 3.73
C MET A 450 22.19 -0.18 5.01
N VAL A 451 22.68 0.99 5.43
CA VAL A 451 22.15 1.69 6.62
C VAL A 451 20.76 2.19 6.32
N MET A 452 20.56 2.77 5.14
CA MET A 452 19.24 3.20 4.70
C MET A 452 18.28 2.01 4.54
N LEU A 453 18.76 0.87 4.03
CA LEU A 453 17.95 -0.35 3.94
C LEU A 453 17.56 -0.90 5.31
N ALA A 454 18.46 -0.92 6.28
CA ALA A 454 18.16 -1.33 7.65
C ALA A 454 17.10 -0.41 8.28
N HIS A 455 17.17 0.89 8.01
CA HIS A 455 16.17 1.86 8.44
C HIS A 455 14.80 1.60 7.80
N LEU A 456 14.73 1.42 6.49
CA LEU A 456 13.47 1.08 5.77
C LEU A 456 12.87 -0.24 6.27
N HIS A 457 13.71 -1.24 6.52
CA HIS A 457 13.30 -2.51 7.12
C HIS A 457 12.70 -2.29 8.52
N ALA A 458 13.34 -1.48 9.38
CA ALA A 458 12.81 -1.16 10.69
C ALA A 458 11.44 -0.45 10.61
N ILE A 459 11.26 0.45 9.65
CA ILE A 459 9.97 1.09 9.39
C ILE A 459 8.90 0.04 9.00
N SER A 460 9.25 -0.91 8.13
CA SER A 460 8.32 -1.97 7.71
C SER A 460 7.85 -2.86 8.87
N ILE A 461 8.61 -2.96 9.96
CA ILE A 461 8.23 -3.75 11.15
C ILE A 461 7.35 -2.94 12.11
N LYS A 462 7.53 -1.62 12.16
CA LYS A 462 6.73 -0.69 12.97
C LYS A 462 5.35 -0.45 12.32
N THR A 463 4.61 -1.52 12.08
CA THR A 463 3.21 -1.52 11.66
C THR A 463 2.31 -1.70 12.88
N GLU A 464 1.10 -1.15 12.87
CA GLU A 464 0.16 -1.33 14.00
C GLU A 464 -0.10 -2.83 14.26
N ASP A 465 0.29 -3.33 15.45
CA ASP A 465 -0.04 -4.68 15.87
C ASP A 465 -1.54 -4.73 16.21
N LYS A 466 -2.33 -5.43 15.38
CA LYS A 466 -3.58 -6.05 15.86
C LYS A 466 -3.19 -6.95 17.03
N LYS A 467 -3.48 -6.55 18.27
CA LYS A 467 -3.49 -7.50 19.40
C LYS A 467 -4.56 -8.55 19.09
N THR A 468 -4.17 -9.64 18.43
CA THR A 468 -4.93 -10.88 18.47
C THR A 468 -5.04 -11.28 19.95
N PRO A 469 -6.26 -11.52 20.49
CA PRO A 469 -6.39 -11.99 21.85
C PRO A 469 -5.61 -13.31 21.98
N LYS A 470 -4.77 -13.40 23.03
CA LYS A 470 -4.04 -14.63 23.38
C LYS A 470 -5.05 -15.77 23.49
N ALA A 471 -4.98 -16.73 22.58
CA ALA A 471 -5.71 -17.97 22.72
C ALA A 471 -5.19 -18.70 23.96
N SER A 472 -6.02 -18.75 25.00
CA SER A 472 -5.86 -19.68 26.11
C SER A 472 -5.91 -21.10 25.57
N SER A 473 -4.95 -21.90 26.02
CA SER A 473 -4.84 -23.34 25.79
C SER A 473 -6.14 -24.07 26.12
N SER A 474 -6.84 -24.58 25.11
CA SER A 474 -7.56 -25.86 25.20
C SER A 474 -7.80 -26.41 23.80
N SER A 475 -7.44 -27.68 23.63
CA SER A 475 -7.68 -28.47 22.44
C SER A 475 -9.19 -28.65 22.19
N SER A 476 -9.67 -28.36 20.99
CA SER A 476 -10.55 -29.28 20.25
C SER A 476 -10.72 -28.83 18.79
N SER A 477 -11.13 -29.78 17.98
CA SER A 477 -11.07 -29.85 16.53
C SER A 477 -12.01 -28.90 15.77
N ARG A 478 -11.56 -28.48 14.57
CA ARG A 478 -12.35 -28.03 13.41
C ARG A 478 -13.25 -26.81 13.67
N ASP A 479 -12.70 -25.62 13.40
CA ASP A 479 -13.49 -24.55 12.78
C ASP A 479 -12.78 -24.10 11.50
N ARG A 480 -13.24 -24.64 10.36
CA ARG A 480 -12.85 -24.17 9.03
C ARG A 480 -13.61 -22.88 8.78
N ARG A 481 -12.95 -21.73 8.97
CA ARG A 481 -13.39 -20.48 8.34
C ARG A 481 -13.48 -20.74 6.84
N LEU A 482 -14.68 -20.69 6.28
CA LEU A 482 -14.88 -20.77 4.84
C LEU A 482 -14.17 -19.57 4.19
N ALA A 483 -13.31 -19.86 3.23
CA ALA A 483 -12.64 -18.84 2.44
C ALA A 483 -13.71 -17.99 1.74
N SER A 484 -13.58 -16.67 1.83
CA SER A 484 -14.45 -15.75 1.10
C SER A 484 -14.29 -15.94 -0.40
N LEU A 485 -15.32 -15.59 -1.18
CA LEU A 485 -15.28 -15.69 -2.65
C LEU A 485 -14.07 -14.94 -3.26
N GLY A 486 -13.60 -13.89 -2.58
CA GLY A 486 -12.38 -13.15 -2.92
C GLY A 486 -11.09 -13.92 -2.62
N GLU A 487 -10.98 -14.56 -1.45
CA GLU A 487 -9.84 -15.42 -1.08
C GLU A 487 -9.72 -16.64 -2.01
N MET A 488 -10.84 -17.13 -2.53
CA MET A 488 -10.90 -18.23 -3.50
C MET A 488 -10.51 -17.81 -4.93
N SER A 489 -10.63 -16.53 -5.27
CA SER A 489 -10.35 -16.01 -6.62
C SER A 489 -8.95 -15.40 -6.76
N TYR A 490 -8.39 -14.86 -5.67
CA TYR A 490 -7.15 -14.08 -5.67
C TYR A 490 -6.11 -14.56 -4.63
N GLY A 491 -6.39 -15.65 -3.91
CA GLY A 491 -5.61 -16.03 -2.73
C GLY A 491 -5.94 -15.16 -1.51
N PRO A 492 -5.40 -15.45 -0.32
CA PRO A 492 -5.58 -14.58 0.85
C PRO A 492 -5.14 -13.16 0.48
N GLN A 493 -5.98 -12.15 0.74
CA GLN A 493 -5.56 -10.76 0.65
C GLN A 493 -4.30 -10.62 1.51
N ARG A 494 -3.17 -10.29 0.88
CA ARG A 494 -1.91 -10.01 1.58
C ARG A 494 -2.24 -9.00 2.67
N ASP A 495 -1.88 -9.28 3.92
CA ASP A 495 -2.10 -8.38 5.05
C ASP A 495 -1.26 -7.10 4.85
N LEU A 496 -1.69 -6.23 3.94
CA LEU A 496 -1.16 -4.89 3.79
C LEU A 496 -1.53 -4.15 5.06
N VAL A 497 -0.53 -3.88 5.89
CA VAL A 497 -0.72 -3.15 7.12
C VAL A 497 -0.33 -1.71 6.85
N SER A 498 -1.19 -0.78 7.26
CA SER A 498 -0.84 0.63 7.28
C SER A 498 0.41 0.81 8.15
N LEU A 499 1.34 1.63 7.66
CA LEU A 499 2.48 2.05 8.49
C LEU A 499 1.96 2.83 9.71
N SER A 500 2.64 2.68 10.86
CA SER A 500 2.33 3.45 12.08
C SER A 500 2.51 4.96 11.89
N SER A 501 3.33 5.35 10.91
CA SER A 501 3.52 6.74 10.49
C SER A 501 3.63 6.80 8.96
N PRO A 502 2.96 7.75 8.28
CA PRO A 502 3.06 7.89 6.84
C PRO A 502 4.45 8.43 6.46
N ILE A 503 5.14 7.76 5.53
CA ILE A 503 6.38 8.28 4.96
C ILE A 503 6.01 9.12 3.75
N VAL A 504 6.44 10.38 3.72
CA VAL A 504 6.17 11.30 2.61
C VAL A 504 7.46 11.64 1.89
N VAL A 505 7.43 11.57 0.57
CA VAL A 505 8.53 12.04 -0.29
C VAL A 505 8.49 13.56 -0.30
N GLN A 506 9.40 14.23 0.42
CA GLN A 506 9.47 15.70 0.44
C GLN A 506 10.09 16.27 -0.82
N HIS A 507 11.17 15.65 -1.27
CA HIS A 507 11.89 16.00 -2.48
C HIS A 507 12.32 14.72 -3.19
N CYS A 508 12.37 14.78 -4.52
CA CYS A 508 12.93 13.73 -5.34
C CYS A 508 13.48 14.36 -6.62
N GLY A 509 14.37 13.64 -7.28
CA GLY A 509 14.98 14.10 -8.51
C GLY A 509 16.06 13.14 -9.00
N GLU A 510 16.76 13.58 -10.03
CA GLU A 510 17.91 12.89 -10.57
C GLU A 510 19.20 13.51 -10.02
N LEU A 511 20.17 12.67 -9.67
CA LEU A 511 21.51 13.11 -9.30
C LEU A 511 22.33 13.34 -10.56
N PRO A 512 23.20 14.36 -10.59
CA PRO A 512 24.08 14.60 -11.73
C PRO A 512 25.00 13.39 -11.98
N ASP A 513 25.28 13.16 -13.25
CA ASP A 513 26.24 12.16 -13.70
C ASP A 513 27.67 12.57 -13.31
N GLU A 514 28.14 12.19 -12.11
CA GLU A 514 29.54 12.37 -11.69
C GLU A 514 30.54 11.59 -12.57
#